data_AF-A0A933I5Q0-F1
#
_entry.id   AF-A0A933I5Q0-F1
#
_cell.length_a   1.000
_cell.length_b   1.000
_cell.length_c   1.000
_cell.angle_alpha   90.00
_cell.angle_beta   90.00
_cell.angle_gamma   90.00
#
_symmetry.space_group_name_H-M   'P 1'
#
loop_
_entity.id
_entity.type
_entity.pdbx_description
1 polymer ?
#
loop_
_entity_poly.entity_id
_entity_poly.type
_entity_poly.pdbx_seq_one_letter_code
_entity_poly.pdbx_strand_id
1 'polypeptide(L)'
;MIRFGDPLPEKPQRAKRIIKNTIYEGLKIQVFINNGPGRITWAKAHKELNISESKLAHLLKIVNNLPLDFIQDMKSCNDEEKLKIFTGRRLLQISRLRTEKERRAEIERLLPKI
;
A
#
# COMPACT_ATOMS: atom_id res chain seq x y z
N MET A 1 26.81 -0.40 -41.62
CA MET A 1 27.96 0.46 -41.25
C MET A 1 27.43 1.47 -40.24
N ILE A 2 27.74 1.31 -38.95
CA ILE A 2 27.34 2.26 -37.89
C ILE A 2 28.36 3.40 -37.94
N ARG A 3 27.92 4.65 -38.17
CA ARG A 3 28.80 5.82 -38.19
C ARG A 3 29.14 6.20 -36.74
N PHE A 4 30.42 6.18 -36.39
CA PHE A 4 30.91 6.76 -35.14
C PHE A 4 30.71 8.28 -35.20
N GLY A 5 29.84 8.82 -34.35
CA GLY A 5 29.49 10.24 -34.30
C GLY A 5 27.99 10.54 -34.28
N ASP A 6 27.13 9.57 -34.59
CA ASP A 6 25.69 9.74 -34.45
C ASP A 6 25.30 9.80 -32.96
N PRO A 7 24.44 10.75 -32.54
CA PRO A 7 23.99 10.81 -31.15
C PRO A 7 23.27 9.51 -30.78
N LEU A 8 23.55 9.00 -29.59
CA LEU A 8 22.83 7.87 -29.02
C LEU A 8 21.32 8.16 -29.08
N PRO A 9 20.49 7.19 -29.50
CA PRO A 9 19.04 7.39 -29.54
C PRO A 9 18.55 7.82 -28.15
N GLU A 10 17.59 8.74 -28.13
CA GLU A 10 17.01 9.21 -26.87
C GLU A 10 16.54 8.01 -26.04
N LYS A 11 16.97 7.95 -24.77
CA LYS A 11 16.57 6.87 -23.87
C LYS A 11 15.04 6.87 -23.79
N PRO A 12 14.37 5.71 -23.91
CA PRO A 12 12.92 5.66 -23.76
C PRO A 12 12.53 6.25 -22.41
N GLN A 13 11.65 7.26 -22.44
CA GLN A 13 11.12 7.87 -21.23
C GLN A 13 10.41 6.78 -20.42
N ARG A 14 10.86 6.54 -19.18
CA ARG A 14 10.20 5.58 -18.30
C ARG A 14 8.77 6.05 -18.04
N ALA A 15 7.80 5.17 -18.28
CA ALA A 15 6.41 5.46 -17.96
C ALA A 15 6.27 5.89 -16.49
N LYS A 16 5.46 6.92 -16.24
CA LYS A 16 5.16 7.39 -14.88
C LYS A 16 4.55 6.23 -14.09
N ARG A 17 5.14 5.94 -12.93
CA ARG A 17 4.65 4.87 -12.05
C ARG A 17 3.38 5.34 -11.35
N ILE A 18 2.26 4.64 -11.56
CA ILE A 18 1.04 4.86 -10.79
C ILE A 18 1.26 4.36 -9.36
N ILE A 19 1.16 5.26 -8.38
CA ILE A 19 1.31 4.92 -6.97
C ILE A 19 -0.03 4.42 -6.45
N LYS A 20 -0.08 3.18 -5.97
CA LYS A 20 -1.30 2.55 -5.46
C LYS A 20 -1.46 2.83 -3.96
N ASN A 21 -2.66 3.23 -3.56
CA ASN A 21 -3.03 3.36 -2.17
C ASN A 21 -3.19 1.98 -1.51
N THR A 22 -2.21 1.60 -0.67
CA THR A 22 -2.18 0.27 -0.05
C THR A 22 -3.29 0.08 0.99
N ILE A 23 -3.69 1.16 1.69
CA ILE A 23 -4.76 1.11 2.70
C ILE A 23 -6.09 0.85 2.01
N TYR A 24 -6.37 1.57 0.92
CA TYR A 24 -7.57 1.37 0.12
C TYR A 24 -7.68 -0.08 -0.39
N GLU A 25 -6.60 -0.65 -0.91
CA GLU A 25 -6.57 -2.06 -1.36
C GLU A 25 -6.82 -3.03 -0.19
N GLY A 26 -6.22 -2.80 0.97
CA GLY A 26 -6.45 -3.63 2.16
C GLY A 26 -7.91 -3.57 2.65
N LEU A 27 -8.52 -2.39 2.63
CA LEU A 27 -9.91 -2.20 3.00
C LEU A 27 -10.87 -2.90 2.02
N LYS A 28 -10.61 -2.82 0.71
CA LYS A 28 -11.38 -3.58 -0.29
C LYS A 28 -11.40 -5.07 0.00
N ILE A 29 -10.26 -5.63 0.37
CA ILE A 29 -10.14 -7.04 0.71
C ILE A 29 -10.91 -7.36 1.99
N GLN A 30 -10.82 -6.51 3.00
CA GLN A 30 -11.56 -6.69 4.25
C GLN A 30 -13.08 -6.69 4.00
N VAL A 31 -13.56 -5.75 3.17
CA VAL A 31 -14.97 -5.69 2.74
C VAL A 31 -15.37 -6.93 1.96
N PHE A 32 -14.53 -7.37 1.02
CA PHE A 32 -14.76 -8.60 0.24
C PHE A 32 -14.93 -9.84 1.12
N ILE A 33 -14.04 -10.01 2.11
CA ILE A 33 -14.09 -11.12 3.07
C ILE A 33 -15.36 -11.06 3.93
N ASN A 34 -15.71 -9.86 4.42
CA ASN A 34 -16.83 -9.67 5.33
C ASN A 34 -18.21 -9.78 4.65
N ASN A 35 -18.30 -9.36 3.38
CA ASN A 35 -19.55 -9.31 2.63
C ASN A 35 -19.78 -10.54 1.74
N GLY A 36 -18.84 -11.47 1.68
CA GLY A 36 -18.97 -12.69 0.88
C GLY A 36 -20.06 -13.65 1.42
N PRO A 37 -20.75 -14.40 0.55
CA PRO A 37 -21.75 -15.39 0.96
C PRO A 37 -21.08 -16.46 1.83
N GLY A 38 -21.40 -16.43 3.12
CA GLY A 38 -20.77 -17.25 4.15
C GLY A 38 -19.29 -16.87 4.38
N ARG A 39 -19.05 -15.81 5.17
CA ARG A 39 -17.73 -15.34 5.69
C ARG A 39 -16.56 -16.05 5.01
N ILE A 40 -16.12 -15.51 3.87
CA ILE A 40 -15.12 -16.15 3.03
C ILE A 40 -13.83 -16.30 3.85
N THR A 41 -13.30 -17.52 3.94
CA THR A 41 -12.04 -17.75 4.65
C THR A 41 -10.86 -17.12 3.90
N TRP A 42 -9.80 -16.78 4.63
CA TRP A 42 -8.61 -16.15 4.04
C TRP A 42 -7.99 -17.02 2.92
N ALA A 43 -8.06 -18.34 3.08
CA ALA A 43 -7.60 -19.32 2.10
C ALA A 43 -8.40 -19.31 0.79
N LYS A 44 -9.67 -18.89 0.82
CA LYS A 44 -10.51 -18.76 -0.37
C LYS A 44 -10.36 -17.37 -1.00
N ALA A 45 -10.25 -16.32 -0.19
CA ALA A 45 -10.10 -14.95 -0.66
C ALA A 45 -8.85 -14.73 -1.54
N HIS A 46 -7.70 -15.32 -1.19
CA HIS A 46 -6.48 -15.13 -2.01
C HIS A 46 -6.61 -15.76 -3.41
N LYS A 47 -7.33 -16.90 -3.53
CA LYS A 47 -7.59 -17.57 -4.80
C LYS A 47 -8.52 -16.75 -5.68
N GLU A 48 -9.62 -16.27 -5.11
CA GLU A 48 -10.62 -15.48 -5.85
C GLU A 48 -10.07 -14.12 -6.29
N LEU A 49 -9.21 -13.50 -5.48
CA LEU A 49 -8.57 -12.22 -5.81
C LEU A 49 -7.29 -12.37 -6.64
N ASN A 50 -6.84 -13.59 -6.93
CA ASN A 50 -5.59 -13.91 -7.63
C ASN A 50 -4.38 -13.15 -7.05
N ILE A 51 -4.23 -13.18 -5.72
CA ILE A 51 -3.09 -12.59 -5.00
C ILE A 51 -2.38 -13.65 -4.17
N SER A 52 -1.09 -13.45 -3.90
CA SER A 52 -0.36 -14.32 -3.00
C SER A 52 -0.88 -14.20 -1.56
N GLU A 53 -0.85 -15.32 -0.83
CA GLU A 53 -1.26 -15.36 0.58
C GLU A 53 -0.44 -14.40 1.45
N SER A 54 0.86 -14.28 1.18
CA SER A 54 1.72 -13.30 1.85
C SER A 54 1.26 -11.86 1.63
N LYS A 55 0.86 -11.52 0.40
CA LYS A 55 0.33 -10.18 0.09
C LYS A 55 -0.99 -9.93 0.82
N LEU A 56 -1.89 -10.91 0.82
CA LEU A 56 -3.15 -10.84 1.56
C LEU A 56 -2.89 -10.59 3.07
N ALA A 57 -2.04 -11.40 3.68
CA ALA A 57 -1.70 -11.28 5.10
C ALA A 57 -1.08 -9.93 5.45
N HIS A 58 -0.18 -9.41 4.61
CA HIS A 58 0.41 -8.09 4.80
C HIS A 58 -0.64 -6.97 4.72
N LEU A 59 -1.54 -7.01 3.73
CA LEU A 59 -2.59 -6.00 3.58
C LEU A 59 -3.55 -6.00 4.77
N LEU A 60 -4.00 -7.18 5.20
CA LEU A 60 -4.86 -7.31 6.38
C LEU A 60 -4.15 -6.84 7.65
N LYS A 61 -2.87 -7.18 7.83
CA LYS A 61 -2.09 -6.72 8.99
C LYS A 61 -1.97 -5.20 9.02
N ILE A 62 -1.82 -4.55 7.86
CA ILE A 62 -1.78 -3.08 7.76
C ILE A 62 -3.11 -2.48 8.25
N VAL A 63 -4.24 -2.91 7.69
CA VAL A 63 -5.55 -2.30 8.01
C VAL A 63 -6.08 -2.66 9.40
N ASN A 64 -5.63 -3.78 9.99
CA ASN A 64 -6.10 -4.18 11.32
C ASN A 64 -5.29 -3.55 12.47
N ASN A 65 -4.04 -3.15 12.23
CA ASN A 65 -3.15 -2.71 13.31
C ASN A 65 -2.84 -1.21 13.27
N LEU A 66 -3.05 -0.52 12.15
CA LEU A 66 -2.83 0.92 12.10
C LEU A 66 -3.93 1.69 12.85
N PRO A 67 -3.63 2.89 13.36
CA PRO A 67 -4.63 3.73 14.01
C PRO A 67 -5.86 3.97 13.11
N LEU A 68 -7.06 3.84 13.67
CA LEU A 68 -8.30 3.89 12.90
C LEU A 68 -8.51 5.25 12.21
N ASP A 69 -8.24 6.34 12.91
CA ASP A 69 -8.26 7.71 12.40
C ASP A 69 -7.33 7.89 11.20
N PHE A 70 -6.11 7.34 11.27
CA PHE A 70 -5.18 7.35 10.15
C PHE A 70 -5.70 6.55 8.95
N ILE A 71 -6.30 5.38 9.18
CA ILE A 71 -6.93 4.59 8.11
C ILE A 71 -8.07 5.38 7.46
N GLN A 72 -8.90 6.07 8.25
CA GLN A 72 -10.01 6.86 7.73
C GLN A 72 -9.54 8.04 6.88
N ASP A 73 -8.47 8.73 7.28
CA ASP A 73 -7.85 9.79 6.48
C ASP A 73 -7.27 9.23 5.18
N MET A 74 -6.54 8.11 5.27
CA MET A 74 -5.82 7.56 4.13
C MET A 74 -6.69 6.79 3.14
N LYS A 75 -7.88 6.29 3.51
CA LYS A 75 -8.71 5.44 2.62
C LYS A 75 -9.08 6.10 1.30
N SER A 76 -9.21 7.44 1.30
CA SER A 76 -9.59 8.25 0.14
C SER A 76 -8.45 9.17 -0.32
N CYS A 77 -7.24 8.97 0.22
CA CYS A 77 -6.06 9.76 -0.12
C CYS A 77 -5.58 9.44 -1.55
N ASN A 78 -5.57 10.48 -2.39
CA ASN A 78 -5.04 10.46 -3.75
C ASN A 78 -3.79 11.36 -3.90
N ASP A 79 -3.29 11.91 -2.80
CA ASP A 79 -2.08 12.73 -2.78
C ASP A 79 -0.84 11.85 -3.00
N GLU A 80 -0.22 11.99 -4.17
CA GLU A 80 0.95 11.19 -4.55
C GLU A 80 2.13 11.36 -3.58
N GLU A 81 2.34 12.55 -3.01
CA GLU A 81 3.46 12.79 -2.10
C GLU A 81 3.24 12.05 -0.78
N LYS A 82 2.03 12.09 -0.24
CA LYS A 82 1.66 11.27 0.93
C LYS A 82 1.77 9.78 0.63
N LEU A 83 1.32 9.33 -0.53
CA LEU A 83 1.41 7.91 -0.92
C LEU A 83 2.85 7.44 -1.17
N LYS A 84 3.77 8.34 -1.59
CA LYS A 84 5.21 8.07 -1.67
C LYS A 84 5.83 7.89 -0.28
N ILE A 85 5.38 8.65 0.71
CA ILE A 85 5.83 8.51 2.10
C ILE A 85 5.32 7.18 2.67
N PHE A 86 4.03 6.91 2.54
CA PHE A 86 3.33 5.76 3.12
C PHE A 86 3.21 4.58 2.15
N THR A 87 4.36 4.09 1.68
CA THR A 87 4.41 2.87 0.86
C THR A 87 3.96 1.64 1.64
N GLY A 88 3.48 0.60 0.94
CA GLY A 88 3.06 -0.65 1.60
C GLY A 88 4.13 -1.30 2.49
N ARG A 89 5.43 -1.19 2.13
CA ARG A 89 6.53 -1.67 2.98
C ARG A 89 6.60 -0.89 4.29
N ARG A 90 6.49 0.44 4.22
CA ARG A 90 6.57 1.30 5.41
C ARG A 90 5.34 1.15 6.29
N LEU A 91 4.15 1.10 5.70
CA LEU A 91 2.90 0.79 6.41
C LEU A 91 2.98 -0.55 7.14
N LEU A 92 3.56 -1.57 6.51
CA LEU A 92 3.78 -2.88 7.14
C LEU A 92 4.79 -2.83 8.30
N GLN A 93 5.82 -1.97 8.21
CA GLN A 93 6.75 -1.77 9.32
C GLN A 93 6.05 -1.10 10.52
N ILE A 94 5.28 -0.04 10.26
CA ILE A 94 4.49 0.66 11.29
C ILE A 94 3.50 -0.32 11.93
N SER A 95 2.78 -1.11 11.13
CA SER A 95 1.79 -2.07 11.64
C SER A 95 2.36 -3.22 12.51
N ARG A 96 3.69 -3.40 12.51
CA ARG A 96 4.41 -4.36 13.34
C ARG A 96 4.93 -3.77 14.66
N LEU A 97 4.84 -2.46 14.86
CA LEU A 97 5.21 -1.84 16.14
C LEU A 97 4.29 -2.35 17.26
N ARG A 98 4.82 -2.39 18.49
CA ARG A 98 4.19 -3.12 19.60
C ARG A 98 2.91 -2.41 20.08
N THR A 99 2.98 -1.10 20.25
CA THR A 99 1.90 -0.30 20.83
C THR A 99 1.29 0.66 19.83
N GLU A 100 0.04 1.06 20.07
CA GLU A 100 -0.60 2.09 19.25
C GLU A 100 0.12 3.44 19.34
N LYS A 101 0.64 3.79 20.53
CA LYS A 101 1.40 5.02 20.74
C LYS A 101 2.64 5.10 19.84
N GLU A 102 3.40 4.02 19.73
CA GLU A 102 4.56 3.94 18.83
C GLU A 102 4.13 4.08 17.36
N ARG A 103 3.01 3.45 16.97
CA ARG A 103 2.47 3.56 15.61
C ARG A 103 2.12 5.00 15.26
N ARG A 104 1.43 5.70 16.16
CA ARG A 104 1.08 7.11 15.99
C ARG A 104 2.31 8.00 15.91
N ALA A 105 3.26 7.84 16.83
CA ALA A 105 4.51 8.61 16.85
C ALA A 105 5.31 8.44 15.55
N GLU A 106 5.37 7.23 15.01
CA GLU A 106 6.06 6.98 13.73
C GLU A 106 5.32 7.59 12.54
N ILE A 107 3.98 7.55 12.53
CA ILE A 107 3.17 8.23 11.50
C ILE A 107 3.42 9.74 11.54
N GLU A 108 3.33 10.36 12.72
CA GLU A 108 3.57 11.80 12.92
C GLU A 108 4.98 12.21 12.49
N ARG A 109 6.00 11.40 12.80
CA ARG A 109 7.39 11.63 12.40
C ARG A 109 7.55 11.67 10.87
N LEU A 110 6.75 10.90 10.15
CA LEU A 110 6.81 10.77 8.69
C LEU A 110 6.01 11.84 7.95
N LEU A 111 5.03 12.45 8.62
CA LEU A 111 4.29 13.56 8.04
C LEU A 111 5.22 14.77 7.88
N PRO A 112 5.15 15.48 6.74
CA PRO A 112 5.92 16.71 6.58
C PRO A 112 5.52 17.70 7.67
N LYS A 113 6.52 18.20 8.39
CA LYS A 113 6.32 19.29 9.35
C LYS A 113 6.02 20.55 8.53
N ILE A 114 4.82 21.09 8.73
CA ILE A 114 4.41 22.39 8.18
C ILE A 114 5.21 23.48 8.88
#